data_AF-A0A6V7IBN1-F1
#
_entry.id   AF-A0A6V7IBN1-F1
#
_cell.length_a   1.000
_cell.length_b   1.000
_cell.length_c   1.000
_cell.angle_alpha   90.00
_cell.angle_beta   90.00
_cell.angle_gamma   90.00
#
_symmetry.space_group_name_H-M   'P 1'
#
loop_
_entity.id
_entity.type
_entity.pdbx_description
1 polymer ?
#
loop_
_entity_poly.entity_id
_entity_poly.type
_entity_poly.pdbx_seq_one_letter_code
_entity_poly.pdbx_strand_id
1 'polypeptide(L)'
;IAETNDYLSECIEKFAKAEIDDETALSEKIILVSQNVIELARKTDYNQIDEIAIDTKRIWKALKACQEQSVLLNERRRLLGMPPSDFNAQINDLEQQLNPYKTLWVTAS
;
A
#
# COMPACT_ATOMS: atom_id res chain seq x y z
N ILE A 1 19.03 -30.12 -20.95
CA ILE A 1 17.72 -30.42 -20.31
C ILE A 1 17.87 -30.41 -18.78
N ALA A 2 18.74 -31.22 -18.17
CA ALA A 2 18.96 -31.19 -16.71
C ALA A 2 19.45 -29.82 -16.21
N GLU A 3 20.54 -29.29 -16.79
CA GLU A 3 21.08 -27.97 -16.45
C GLU A 3 20.05 -26.82 -16.62
N THR A 4 19.19 -26.91 -17.63
CA THR A 4 18.11 -25.95 -17.88
C THR A 4 17.03 -26.01 -16.80
N ASN A 5 16.70 -27.22 -16.32
CA ASN A 5 15.73 -27.42 -15.26
C ASN A 5 16.28 -26.98 -13.90
N ASP A 6 17.56 -27.23 -13.64
CA ASP A 6 18.22 -26.79 -12.40
C ASP A 6 18.25 -25.25 -12.31
N TYR A 7 18.59 -24.59 -13.42
CA TYR A 7 18.54 -23.12 -13.51
C TYR A 7 17.13 -22.57 -13.30
N LEU A 8 16.10 -23.22 -13.88
CA LEU A 8 14.71 -22.82 -13.71
C LEU A 8 14.28 -22.93 -12.24
N SER A 9 14.61 -24.02 -11.56
CA SER A 9 14.31 -24.21 -10.14
C SER A 9 14.97 -23.13 -9.27
N GLU A 10 16.25 -22.82 -9.51
CA GLU A 10 16.95 -21.77 -8.76
C GLU A 10 16.30 -20.38 -8.97
N CYS A 11 15.85 -20.09 -10.19
CA CYS A 11 15.13 -18.84 -10.48
C CYS A 11 13.79 -18.76 -9.74
N ILE A 12 13.04 -19.87 -9.68
CA ILE A 12 11.76 -19.94 -8.97
C ILE A 12 11.96 -19.72 -7.47
N GLU A 13 12.97 -20.34 -6.87
CA GLU A 13 13.26 -20.14 -5.44
C GLU A 13 13.62 -18.69 -5.11
N LYS A 14 14.45 -18.05 -5.95
CA LYS A 14 14.79 -16.63 -5.79
C LYS A 14 13.58 -15.73 -5.92
N PHE A 15 12.70 -16.03 -6.88
CA PHE A 15 11.46 -15.30 -7.06
C PHE A 15 10.54 -15.46 -5.83
N ALA A 16 10.34 -16.69 -5.35
CA ALA A 16 9.49 -16.96 -4.19
C ALA A 16 9.98 -16.22 -2.94
N LYS A 17 11.30 -16.11 -2.75
CA LYS A 17 11.86 -15.29 -1.67
C LYS A 17 11.57 -13.80 -1.86
N ALA A 18 11.82 -13.25 -3.05
CA ALA A 18 11.56 -11.85 -3.35
C ALA A 18 10.07 -11.49 -3.17
N GLU A 19 9.18 -12.41 -3.52
CA GLU A 19 7.73 -12.25 -3.37
C GLU A 19 7.30 -12.10 -1.90
N ILE A 20 7.90 -12.89 -0.99
CA ILE A 20 7.66 -12.79 0.46
C ILE A 20 8.20 -11.47 1.02
N ASP A 21 9.40 -11.07 0.58
CA ASP A 21 10.03 -9.82 1.00
C ASP A 21 9.18 -8.61 0.56
N ASP A 22 8.70 -8.61 -0.69
CA ASP A 22 7.81 -7.57 -1.23
C ASP A 22 6.46 -7.53 -0.51
N GLU A 23 5.86 -8.69 -0.20
CA GLU A 23 4.61 -8.80 0.57
C GLU A 23 4.77 -8.23 1.99
N THR A 24 5.87 -8.58 2.65
CA THR A 24 6.19 -8.07 4.00
C THR A 24 6.36 -6.56 3.98
N ALA A 25 7.14 -6.04 3.04
CA ALA A 25 7.39 -4.62 2.90
C ALA A 25 6.09 -3.82 2.59
N LEU A 26 5.19 -4.38 1.78
CA LEU A 26 3.90 -3.75 1.51
C LEU A 26 3.01 -3.75 2.75
N SER A 27 2.95 -4.87 3.48
CA SER A 27 2.20 -4.98 4.74
C SER A 27 2.64 -3.94 5.77
N GLU A 28 3.95 -3.78 5.98
CA GLU A 28 4.52 -2.77 6.88
C GLU A 28 4.13 -1.34 6.47
N LYS A 29 4.17 -1.02 5.17
CA LYS A 29 3.73 0.30 4.66
C LYS A 29 2.24 0.54 4.90
N ILE A 30 1.40 -0.48 4.71
CA ILE A 30 -0.05 -0.35 4.96
C ILE A 30 -0.31 -0.12 6.45
N ILE A 31 0.39 -0.82 7.34
CA ILE A 31 0.30 -0.61 8.79
C ILE A 31 0.67 0.83 9.15
N LEU A 32 1.77 1.36 8.59
CA LEU A 32 2.20 2.73 8.81
C LEU A 32 1.17 3.75 8.31
N VAL A 33 0.61 3.55 7.11
CA VAL A 33 -0.44 4.41 6.56
C VAL A 33 -1.69 4.38 7.45
N SER A 34 -2.09 3.20 7.93
CA SER A 34 -3.21 3.03 8.86
C SER A 34 -3.02 3.81 10.16
N GLN A 35 -1.83 3.71 10.76
CA GLN A 35 -1.48 4.49 11.96
C GLN A 35 -1.58 6.00 11.70
N ASN A 36 -1.05 6.48 10.58
CA ASN A 36 -1.13 7.89 10.22
C ASN A 36 -2.57 8.37 10.00
N VAL A 37 -3.45 7.54 9.41
CA VAL A 37 -4.88 7.87 9.26
C VAL A 37 -5.56 7.99 10.63
N ILE A 38 -5.26 7.08 11.56
CA ILE A 38 -5.77 7.14 12.94
C ILE A 38 -5.29 8.40 13.65
N GLU A 39 -4.02 8.77 13.49
CA GLU A 39 -3.46 10.00 14.05
C GLU A 39 -4.12 11.25 13.47
N LEU A 40 -4.30 11.30 12.15
CA LEU A 40 -4.99 12.40 11.47
C LEU A 40 -6.42 12.56 12.00
N ALA A 41 -7.14 11.46 12.21
CA ALA A 41 -8.50 11.48 12.72
C ALA A 41 -8.63 12.03 14.16
N ARG A 42 -7.53 12.06 14.92
CA ARG A 42 -7.47 12.65 16.26
C ARG A 42 -7.14 14.14 16.24
N LYS A 43 -6.66 14.70 15.13
CA LYS A 43 -6.34 16.12 15.01
C LYS A 43 -7.65 16.93 14.93
N THR A 44 -7.99 17.64 16.01
CA THR A 44 -9.20 18.47 16.13
C THR A 44 -8.91 19.97 16.28
N ASP A 45 -7.64 20.37 16.34
CA ASP A 45 -7.23 21.76 16.50
C ASP A 45 -7.30 22.53 15.18
N TYR A 46 -8.25 23.46 15.09
CA TYR A 46 -8.48 24.31 13.91
C TYR A 46 -7.33 25.30 13.64
N ASN A 47 -6.44 25.56 14.60
CA ASN A 47 -5.26 26.40 14.34
C ASN A 47 -4.18 25.65 13.54
N GLN A 48 -4.29 24.33 13.41
CA GLN A 48 -3.34 23.48 12.70
C GLN A 48 -3.87 23.02 11.33
N ILE A 49 -4.87 23.70 10.78
CA ILE A 49 -5.48 23.39 9.48
C ILE A 49 -4.39 23.17 8.42
N ASP A 50 -3.49 24.13 8.20
CA ASP A 50 -2.46 23.98 7.16
C ASP A 50 -1.57 22.73 7.34
N GLU A 51 -1.24 22.38 8.58
CA GLU A 51 -0.47 21.16 8.90
C GLU A 51 -1.28 19.89 8.62
N ILE A 52 -2.55 19.85 9.04
CA ILE A 52 -3.49 18.76 8.75
C ILE A 52 -3.63 18.58 7.23
N ALA A 53 -3.56 19.66 6.44
CA ALA A 53 -3.59 19.63 4.98
C ALA A 53 -2.39 18.91 4.39
N ILE A 54 -1.21 19.28 4.86
CA ILE A 54 0.06 18.72 4.42
C ILE A 54 0.10 17.22 4.77
N ASP A 55 -0.29 16.87 6.00
CA ASP A 55 -0.36 15.48 6.44
C ASP A 55 -1.37 14.67 5.63
N THR A 56 -2.58 15.20 5.39
CA THR A 56 -3.60 14.53 4.57
C THR A 56 -3.06 14.23 3.18
N LYS A 57 -2.39 15.21 2.53
CA LYS A 57 -1.76 15.03 1.21
C LYS A 57 -0.64 13.98 1.24
N ARG A 58 0.18 13.97 2.30
CA ARG A 58 1.26 12.98 2.48
C ARG A 58 0.71 11.57 2.62
N ILE A 59 -0.28 11.39 3.49
CA ILE A 59 -0.93 10.09 3.74
C ILE A 59 -1.61 9.59 2.46
N TRP A 60 -2.29 10.46 1.72
CA TRP A 60 -2.91 10.11 0.44
C TRP A 60 -1.90 9.58 -0.58
N LYS A 61 -0.75 10.27 -0.73
CA LYS A 61 0.32 9.81 -1.63
C LYS A 61 0.87 8.45 -1.22
N ALA A 62 1.09 8.22 0.08
CA ALA A 62 1.57 6.94 0.58
C ALA A 62 0.54 5.82 0.34
N LEU A 63 -0.75 6.09 0.56
CA LEU A 63 -1.83 5.14 0.30
C LEU A 63 -1.90 4.73 -1.17
N LYS A 64 -1.78 5.69 -2.10
CA LYS A 64 -1.75 5.39 -3.54
C LYS A 64 -0.52 4.60 -3.96
N ALA A 65 0.64 4.86 -3.36
CA ALA A 65 1.82 4.05 -3.59
C ALA A 65 1.63 2.59 -3.09
N CYS A 66 0.91 2.36 -1.99
CA CYS A 66 0.53 1.01 -1.55
C CYS A 66 -0.43 0.33 -2.53
N GLN A 67 -1.42 1.07 -3.06
CA GLN A 67 -2.37 0.55 -4.05
C GLN A 67 -1.64 0.08 -5.33
N GLU A 68 -0.73 0.90 -5.86
CA GLU A 68 0.07 0.57 -7.05
C GLU A 68 0.95 -0.66 -6.81
N GLN A 69 1.59 -0.75 -5.65
CA GLN A 69 2.40 -1.91 -5.26
C GLN A 69 1.56 -3.19 -5.12
N SER A 70 0.36 -3.11 -4.54
CA SER A 70 -0.54 -4.26 -4.42
C SER A 70 -0.97 -4.80 -5.79
N VAL A 71 -1.31 -3.91 -6.72
CA VAL A 71 -1.65 -4.30 -8.10
C VAL A 71 -0.46 -4.96 -8.78
N LEU A 72 0.74 -4.37 -8.67
CA LEU A 72 1.96 -4.92 -9.26
C LEU A 72 2.30 -6.31 -8.70
N LEU A 73 2.19 -6.49 -7.39
CA LEU A 73 2.42 -7.77 -6.70
C LEU A 73 1.46 -8.84 -7.23
N ASN A 74 0.16 -8.53 -7.28
CA ASN A 74 -0.85 -9.46 -7.76
C ASN A 74 -0.69 -9.82 -9.25
N GLU A 75 -0.27 -8.87 -10.07
CA GLU A 75 0.06 -9.13 -11.48
C GLU A 75 1.26 -10.07 -11.63
N ARG A 76 2.30 -9.91 -10.81
CA ARG A 76 3.45 -10.82 -10.76
C ARG A 76 3.03 -12.23 -10.31
N ARG A 77 2.25 -12.34 -9.24
CA ARG A 77 1.68 -13.62 -8.76
C ARG A 77 0.87 -14.31 -9.85
N ARG A 78 0.02 -13.57 -10.57
CA ARG A 78 -0.79 -14.11 -11.67
C ARG A 78 0.07 -14.71 -12.78
N LEU A 79 1.15 -14.05 -13.19
CA LEU A 79 2.04 -14.55 -14.24
C LEU A 79 2.71 -15.88 -13.86
N LEU A 80 2.85 -16.16 -12.57
CA LEU A 80 3.46 -17.38 -12.04
C LEU A 80 2.45 -18.39 -11.48
N GLY A 81 1.15 -18.15 -11.69
CA GLY A 81 0.08 -19.04 -11.23
C GLY A 81 -0.09 -19.07 -9.70
N MET A 82 0.42 -18.06 -8.99
CA MET A 82 0.25 -17.91 -7.54
C MET A 82 -1.09 -17.21 -7.22
N PRO A 83 -1.69 -17.49 -6.04
CA PRO A 83 -2.92 -16.82 -5.62
C PRO A 83 -2.66 -15.32 -5.34
N PRO A 84 -3.63 -14.43 -5.62
CA PRO A 84 -3.49 -13.01 -5.31
C PRO A 84 -3.49 -12.74 -3.80
N SER A 85 -2.81 -11.67 -3.40
CA SER A 85 -2.89 -11.06 -2.06
C SER A 85 -4.18 -10.25 -1.86
N ASP A 86 -4.61 -10.10 -0.61
CA ASP A 86 -5.88 -9.48 -0.20
C ASP A 86 -5.77 -7.99 0.23
N PHE A 87 -4.59 -7.38 0.11
CA PHE A 87 -4.33 -5.99 0.54
C PHE A 87 -5.29 -4.93 -0.04
N ASN A 88 -5.87 -5.19 -1.21
CA ASN A 88 -6.81 -4.27 -1.85
C ASN A 88 -7.99 -3.89 -0.95
N ALA A 89 -8.54 -4.83 -0.17
CA ALA A 89 -9.67 -4.53 0.71
C ALA A 89 -9.25 -3.53 1.80
N GLN A 90 -8.14 -3.80 2.47
CA GLN A 90 -7.61 -2.94 3.53
C GLN A 90 -7.23 -1.54 3.00
N ILE A 91 -6.62 -1.45 1.83
CA ILE A 91 -6.26 -0.18 1.19
C ILE A 91 -7.53 0.63 0.85
N ASN A 92 -8.56 -0.01 0.33
CA ASN A 92 -9.83 0.64 0.02
C ASN A 92 -10.53 1.18 1.29
N ASP A 93 -10.49 0.43 2.39
CA ASP A 93 -11.05 0.88 3.68
C ASP A 93 -10.32 2.12 4.22
N LEU A 94 -8.99 2.16 4.08
CA LEU A 94 -8.19 3.33 4.44
C LEU A 94 -8.50 4.53 3.54
N GLU A 95 -8.74 4.31 2.25
CA GLU A 95 -9.13 5.37 1.31
C GLU A 95 -10.47 5.99 1.69
N GLN A 96 -11.46 5.17 2.06
CA GLN A 96 -12.76 5.64 2.51
C GLN A 96 -12.65 6.48 3.80
N GLN A 97 -11.82 6.05 4.76
CA GLN A 97 -11.58 6.79 5.99
C GLN A 97 -10.90 8.15 5.74
N LEU A 98 -10.04 8.25 4.73
CA LEU A 98 -9.32 9.47 4.39
C LEU A 98 -10.15 10.48 3.58
N ASN A 99 -11.18 10.00 2.87
CA ASN A 99 -11.97 10.79 1.92
C ASN A 99 -12.66 12.05 2.51
N PRO A 100 -13.21 12.03 3.75
CA PRO A 100 -13.79 13.23 4.37
C PRO A 100 -12.78 14.37 4.53
N TYR A 101 -11.55 14.05 4.96
CA TYR A 101 -10.48 15.03 5.13
C TYR A 101 -10.08 15.65 3.79
N LYS A 102 -9.97 14.83 2.74
CA LYS A 102 -9.70 15.33 1.38
C LYS A 102 -10.80 16.27 0.87
N THR A 103 -12.07 15.93 1.10
CA THR A 103 -13.22 16.74 0.68
C THR A 103 -13.25 18.09 1.41
N LEU A 104 -12.93 18.10 2.70
CA LEU A 104 -12.77 19.32 3.48
C LEU A 104 -11.73 20.25 2.85
N TRP A 105 -10.56 19.74 2.47
CA TRP A 105 -9.50 20.54 1.83
C TRP A 105 -9.92 21.16 0.51
N VAL A 106 -10.60 20.40 -0.35
CA VAL A 106 -11.09 20.90 -1.65
C VAL A 106 -12.15 21.99 -1.48
N THR A 107 -12.94 21.91 -0.41
CA THR A 107 -14.01 22.89 -0.14
C THR A 107 -13.48 24.15 0.56
N ALA A 108 -12.37 24.04 1.31
CA ALA A 108 -11.78 25.12 2.07
C ALA A 108 -10.68 25.92 1.33
N SER A 109 -10.18 25.42 0.19
CA SER A 109 -9.21 26.11 -0.69
C SER A 109 -9.92 26.95 -1.74
#